data_AF-A0A4Q2LRX6-F1
#
_entry.id   AF-A0A4Q2LRX6-F1
#
_cell.length_a   1.000
_cell.length_b   1.000
_cell.length_c   1.000
_cell.angle_alpha   90.00
_cell.angle_beta   90.00
_cell.angle_gamma   90.00
#
_symmetry.space_group_name_H-M   'P 1'
#
loop_
_entity.id
_entity.type
_entity.pdbx_description
1 polymer ?
#
loop_
_entity_poly.entity_id
_entity_poly.type
_entity_poly.pdbx_seq_one_letter_code
_entity_poly.pdbx_strand_id
1 'polypeptide(L)'
;MHYAFRMAWSELKYKYVSLLMTVLFSCLIGYLCAEAVKAAMLGNLSASDHYKRYFADFLLIAISPSLGALSFSREYMSWTTMADEPFMRRLRFFRMWAIPVNVIAWSRIIYMLICFGAALVSFLAVFVTISWPTLAELWSPAEYASYLLVWIGYAVALNGINPFIEYGSNGKVVFLGTTSMILISFGAIYLLHRLLGKPIYVWVIEIVKVNPFWPAVISIVVGLLGLLFFQRALANKLTKRDLS
;
A
#
# COMPACT_ATOMS: atom_id res chain seq x y z
N MET A 1 3.40 -13.73 19.39
CA MET A 1 2.45 -13.06 18.48
C MET A 1 1.17 -12.60 19.16
N HIS A 2 0.53 -13.39 20.03
CA HIS A 2 -0.72 -13.02 20.72
C HIS A 2 -0.73 -11.63 21.37
N TYR A 3 0.32 -11.29 22.13
CA TYR A 3 0.46 -9.98 22.77
C TYR A 3 0.55 -8.82 21.76
N ALA A 4 1.24 -9.03 20.63
CA ALA A 4 1.36 -8.03 19.58
C ALA A 4 0.01 -7.75 18.90
N PHE A 5 -0.80 -8.79 18.69
CA PHE A 5 -2.15 -8.64 18.13
C PHE A 5 -3.07 -7.85 19.07
N ARG A 6 -3.11 -8.22 20.36
CA ARG A 6 -3.93 -7.51 21.37
C ARG A 6 -3.57 -6.03 21.44
N MET A 7 -2.28 -5.73 21.40
CA MET A 7 -1.78 -4.35 21.39
C MET A 7 -2.26 -3.58 20.16
N ALA A 8 -2.07 -4.13 18.96
CA ALA A 8 -2.52 -3.51 17.72
C ALA A 8 -4.04 -3.25 17.72
N TRP A 9 -4.83 -4.25 18.11
CA TRP A 9 -6.29 -4.13 18.19
C TRP A 9 -6.75 -3.07 19.20
N SER A 10 -6.11 -3.04 20.37
CA SER A 10 -6.45 -2.08 21.42
C SER A 10 -6.19 -0.62 21.01
N GLU A 11 -5.26 -0.36 20.09
CA GLU A 11 -5.03 0.96 19.55
C GLU A 11 -6.01 1.30 18.42
N LEU A 12 -6.34 0.33 17.57
CA LEU A 12 -7.21 0.55 16.42
C LEU A 12 -8.65 0.85 16.82
N LYS A 13 -9.17 0.22 17.89
CA LYS A 13 -10.56 0.41 18.34
C LYS A 13 -10.90 1.87 18.67
N TYR A 14 -9.93 2.68 19.09
CA TYR A 14 -10.13 4.11 19.37
C TYR A 14 -10.06 4.99 18.11
N LYS A 15 -9.72 4.43 16.95
CA LYS A 15 -9.53 5.13 15.67
C LYS A 15 -10.45 4.62 14.56
N TYR A 16 -11.61 4.07 14.92
CA TYR A 16 -12.55 3.50 13.95
C TYR A 16 -13.03 4.52 12.92
N VAL A 17 -13.18 5.80 13.30
CA VAL A 17 -13.58 6.88 12.37
C VAL A 17 -12.52 7.09 11.28
N SER A 18 -11.24 7.16 11.66
CA SER A 18 -10.14 7.27 10.69
C SER A 18 -10.04 6.05 9.78
N LEU A 19 -10.30 4.86 10.31
CA LEU A 19 -10.35 3.63 9.52
C LEU A 19 -11.50 3.68 8.50
N LEU A 20 -12.70 4.09 8.93
CA LEU A 20 -13.87 4.24 8.06
C LEU A 20 -13.60 5.24 6.93
N MET A 21 -13.01 6.41 7.24
CA MET A 21 -12.65 7.40 6.22
C MET A 21 -11.61 6.86 5.24
N THR A 22 -10.64 6.07 5.71
CA THR A 22 -9.64 5.42 4.87
C THR A 22 -10.30 4.40 3.93
N VAL A 23 -11.27 3.62 4.42
CA VAL A 23 -12.07 2.68 3.62
C VAL A 23 -12.91 3.40 2.55
N LEU A 24 -13.56 4.51 2.89
CA LEU A 24 -14.32 5.30 1.92
C LEU A 24 -13.40 5.92 0.85
N PHE A 25 -12.23 6.39 1.26
CA PHE A 25 -11.24 6.91 0.32
C PHE A 25 -10.71 5.81 -0.59
N SER A 26 -10.45 4.61 -0.08
CA SER A 26 -10.00 3.49 -0.93
C SER A 26 -11.10 3.01 -1.89
N CYS A 27 -12.38 3.12 -1.53
CA CYS A 27 -13.49 2.96 -2.49
C CYS A 27 -13.41 3.97 -3.64
N LEU A 28 -13.20 5.25 -3.34
CA LEU A 28 -13.06 6.31 -4.36
C LEU A 28 -11.87 6.04 -5.28
N ILE A 29 -10.71 5.68 -4.72
CA ILE A 29 -9.53 5.31 -5.51
C ILE A 29 -9.79 4.06 -6.37
N GLY A 30 -10.49 3.06 -5.82
CA GLY A 30 -10.90 1.85 -6.55
C GLY A 30 -11.77 2.17 -7.76
N TYR A 31 -12.74 3.07 -7.59
CA TYR A 31 -13.58 3.57 -8.67
C TYR A 31 -12.78 4.27 -9.76
N LEU A 32 -11.94 5.24 -9.39
CA LEU A 32 -11.11 6.00 -10.35
C LEU A 32 -10.15 5.08 -11.12
N CYS A 33 -9.55 4.11 -10.41
CA CYS A 33 -8.64 3.15 -11.03
C CYS A 33 -9.36 2.21 -11.99
N ALA A 34 -10.55 1.71 -11.62
CA ALA A 34 -11.34 0.84 -12.48
C ALA A 34 -11.79 1.54 -13.76
N GLU A 35 -12.27 2.77 -13.66
CA GLU A 35 -12.64 3.58 -14.82
C GLU A 35 -11.43 3.85 -15.73
N ALA A 36 -10.26 4.15 -15.16
CA ALA A 36 -9.05 4.38 -15.93
C ALA A 36 -8.60 3.12 -16.70
N VAL A 37 -8.62 1.95 -16.05
CA VAL A 37 -8.28 0.66 -16.70
C VAL A 37 -9.32 0.28 -17.75
N LYS A 38 -10.61 0.42 -17.44
CA LYS A 38 -11.72 0.14 -18.38
C LYS A 38 -11.62 1.00 -19.65
N ALA A 39 -11.44 2.31 -19.47
CA ALA A 39 -11.30 3.25 -20.57
C ALA A 39 -10.09 2.93 -21.45
N ALA A 40 -8.99 2.47 -20.85
CA ALA A 40 -7.82 2.03 -21.59
C ALA A 40 -8.05 0.77 -22.42
N MET A 41 -8.75 -0.23 -21.86
CA MET A 41 -8.97 -1.50 -22.54
C MET A 41 -9.98 -1.40 -23.70
N LEU A 42 -10.97 -0.52 -23.59
CA LEU A 42 -11.94 -0.28 -24.67
C LEU A 42 -11.36 0.52 -25.85
N GLY A 43 -10.09 0.92 -25.82
CA GLY A 43 -9.51 1.72 -26.89
C GLY A 43 -10.06 3.15 -26.97
N ASN A 44 -10.89 3.58 -26.01
CA ASN A 44 -11.42 4.94 -25.91
C ASN A 44 -10.36 5.99 -25.56
N LEU A 45 -9.10 5.58 -25.42
CA LEU A 45 -7.95 6.47 -25.25
C LEU A 45 -7.35 6.79 -26.62
N SER A 46 -7.77 7.90 -27.22
CA SER A 46 -7.08 8.50 -28.37
C SER A 46 -5.58 8.63 -28.09
N ALA A 47 -4.75 8.42 -29.11
CA ALA A 47 -3.28 8.49 -29.00
C ALA A 47 -2.75 9.83 -28.46
N SER A 48 -3.56 10.89 -28.48
CA SER A 48 -3.28 12.20 -27.87
C SER A 48 -3.36 12.22 -26.33
N ASP A 49 -4.05 11.28 -25.70
CA ASP A 49 -4.33 11.32 -24.25
C ASP A 49 -3.20 10.67 -23.43
N HIS A 50 -1.99 11.20 -23.57
CA HIS A 50 -0.82 10.76 -22.81
C HIS A 50 -1.10 10.80 -21.31
N TYR A 51 -1.78 11.85 -20.82
CA TYR A 51 -2.15 12.00 -19.40
C TYR A 51 -2.94 10.79 -18.85
N LYS A 52 -3.92 10.29 -19.61
CA LYS A 52 -4.76 9.16 -19.18
C LYS A 52 -3.98 7.84 -19.14
N ARG A 53 -2.94 7.69 -19.97
CA ARG A 53 -2.06 6.51 -19.97
C ARG A 53 -1.22 6.40 -18.69
N TYR A 54 -0.70 7.51 -18.19
CA TYR A 54 0.10 7.52 -16.94
C TYR A 54 -0.77 7.48 -15.68
N PHE A 55 -2.01 7.98 -15.76
CA PHE A 55 -2.87 8.12 -14.60
C PHE A 55 -3.22 6.77 -13.95
N ALA A 56 -3.55 5.75 -14.74
CA ALA A 56 -3.87 4.42 -14.20
C ALA A 56 -2.68 3.79 -13.47
N ASP A 57 -1.47 3.88 -14.05
CA ASP A 57 -0.26 3.38 -13.40
C ASP A 57 0.09 4.17 -12.14
N PHE A 58 -0.12 5.48 -12.14
CA PHE A 58 0.06 6.28 -10.94
C PHE A 58 -0.87 5.83 -9.81
N LEU A 59 -2.16 5.63 -10.10
CA LEU A 59 -3.11 5.12 -9.10
C LEU A 59 -2.70 3.73 -8.59
N LEU A 60 -2.33 2.81 -9.47
CA LEU A 60 -1.96 1.44 -9.09
C LEU A 60 -0.63 1.36 -8.34
N ILE A 61 0.39 2.09 -8.77
CA ILE A 61 1.75 1.96 -8.25
C ILE A 61 1.98 2.87 -7.05
N ALA A 62 1.59 4.14 -7.15
CA ALA A 62 1.90 5.13 -6.12
C ALA A 62 0.91 5.10 -4.95
N ILE A 63 -0.37 4.76 -5.19
CA ILE A 63 -1.37 4.76 -4.12
C ILE A 63 -1.44 3.43 -3.39
N SER A 64 -1.12 2.29 -4.02
CA SER A 64 -1.13 0.98 -3.36
C SER A 64 -0.33 0.91 -2.05
N PRO A 65 0.89 1.49 -1.96
CA PRO A 65 1.65 1.54 -0.69
C PRO A 65 1.00 2.41 0.39
N SER A 66 0.08 3.30 0.05
CA SER A 66 -0.62 4.15 1.02
C SER A 66 -1.83 3.48 1.68
N LEU A 67 -2.34 2.38 1.10
CA LEU A 67 -3.55 1.70 1.58
C LEU A 67 -3.39 1.09 2.98
N GLY A 68 -2.17 0.77 3.41
CA GLY A 68 -1.87 0.25 4.74
C GLY A 68 -1.63 1.32 5.80
N ALA A 69 -1.62 2.60 5.43
CA ALA A 69 -1.55 3.71 6.37
C ALA A 69 -2.97 4.20 6.71
N LEU A 70 -3.18 4.66 7.95
CA LEU A 70 -4.41 5.38 8.30
C LEU A 70 -4.32 6.83 7.84
N SER A 71 -4.50 7.06 6.54
CA SER A 71 -4.34 8.37 5.91
C SER A 71 -5.13 9.50 6.58
N PHE A 72 -6.28 9.17 7.19
CA PHE A 72 -7.16 10.12 7.89
C PHE A 72 -7.03 10.10 9.41
N SER A 73 -5.89 9.62 9.94
CA SER A 73 -5.61 9.76 11.37
C SER A 73 -5.12 11.17 11.69
N ARG A 74 -5.39 11.63 12.92
CA ARG A 74 -4.90 12.93 13.42
C ARG A 74 -3.39 13.07 13.25
N GLU A 75 -2.65 11.96 13.36
CA GLU A 75 -1.21 11.94 13.19
C GLU A 75 -0.74 12.27 11.76
N TYR A 76 -1.54 12.00 10.72
CA TYR A 76 -1.14 12.37 9.34
C TYR A 76 -1.76 13.68 8.87
N MET A 77 -2.94 14.05 9.39
CA MET A 77 -3.65 15.26 8.95
C MET A 77 -3.22 16.54 9.68
N SER A 78 -2.58 16.43 10.86
CA SER A 78 -2.20 17.61 11.63
C SER A 78 -0.77 18.05 11.33
N TRP A 79 -0.59 19.34 11.02
CA TRP A 79 0.74 19.96 10.95
C TRP A 79 1.49 19.92 12.29
N THR A 80 0.77 19.77 13.42
CA THR A 80 1.40 19.64 14.75
C THR A 80 2.17 18.33 14.89
N THR A 81 1.94 17.32 14.05
CA THR A 81 2.72 16.08 14.01
C THR A 81 4.22 16.35 13.77
N MET A 82 4.56 17.42 13.05
CA MET A 82 5.97 17.81 12.86
C MET A 82 6.63 18.32 14.14
N ALA A 83 5.85 18.82 15.11
CA ALA A 83 6.31 19.33 16.40
C ALA A 83 6.14 18.32 17.55
N ASP A 84 5.03 17.59 17.59
CA ASP A 84 4.61 16.73 18.71
C ASP A 84 5.21 15.30 18.67
N GLU A 85 5.87 14.94 17.56
CA GLU A 85 6.52 13.63 17.32
C GLU A 85 5.72 12.42 17.85
N PRO A 86 4.48 12.20 17.37
CA PRO A 86 3.55 11.25 18.01
C PRO A 86 4.07 9.81 18.01
N PHE A 87 4.80 9.41 16.97
CA PHE A 87 5.37 8.07 16.85
C PHE A 87 6.51 7.81 17.86
N MET A 88 7.35 8.83 18.12
CA MET A 88 8.44 8.75 19.11
C MET A 88 7.89 8.75 20.54
N ARG A 89 6.88 9.57 20.84
CA ARG A 89 6.20 9.57 22.14
C ARG A 89 5.59 8.20 22.44
N ARG A 90 4.94 7.59 21.45
CA ARG A 90 4.35 6.24 21.58
C ARG A 90 5.43 5.17 21.80
N LEU A 91 6.55 5.26 21.08
CA LEU A 91 7.65 4.31 21.26
C LEU A 91 8.29 4.42 22.64
N ARG A 92 8.50 5.64 23.16
CA ARG A 92 8.99 5.86 24.54
C ARG A 92 8.04 5.25 25.57
N PHE A 93 6.73 5.44 25.40
CA PHE A 93 5.72 4.83 26.27
C PHE A 93 5.85 3.30 26.32
N PHE A 94 6.00 2.63 25.17
CA PHE A 94 6.17 1.16 25.15
C PHE A 94 7.49 0.69 25.78
N ARG A 95 8.55 1.49 25.67
CA ARG A 95 9.84 1.21 26.32
C ARG A 95 9.78 1.35 27.84
N MET A 96 9.02 2.32 28.37
CA MET A 96 8.80 2.45 29.82
C MET A 96 8.11 1.22 30.43
N TRP A 97 7.27 0.53 29.64
CA TRP A 97 6.55 -0.68 30.05
C TRP A 97 7.37 -1.96 29.84
N ALA A 98 8.67 -1.84 29.54
CA ALA A 98 9.60 -2.93 29.27
C ALA A 98 9.10 -3.94 28.20
N ILE A 99 8.30 -3.48 27.23
CA ILE A 99 7.78 -4.34 26.17
C ILE A 99 8.92 -4.72 25.21
N PRO A 100 9.10 -6.01 24.88
CA PRO A 100 10.15 -6.45 23.95
C PRO A 100 10.02 -5.80 22.58
N VAL A 101 11.13 -5.36 22.00
CA VAL A 101 11.18 -4.67 20.69
C VAL A 101 10.51 -5.46 19.58
N ASN A 102 10.72 -6.78 19.58
CA ASN A 102 10.12 -7.66 18.58
C ASN A 102 8.58 -7.66 18.66
N VAL A 103 8.02 -7.57 19.88
CA VAL A 103 6.56 -7.48 20.08
C VAL A 103 6.03 -6.14 19.56
N ILE A 104 6.76 -5.04 19.79
CA ILE A 104 6.42 -3.72 19.25
C ILE A 104 6.44 -3.75 17.72
N ALA A 105 7.52 -4.25 17.11
CA ALA A 105 7.66 -4.34 15.66
C ALA A 105 6.52 -5.15 15.02
N TRP A 106 6.23 -6.35 15.55
CA TRP A 106 5.11 -7.17 15.07
C TRP A 106 3.75 -6.50 15.28
N SER A 107 3.56 -5.78 16.40
CA SER A 107 2.33 -5.03 16.66
C SER A 107 2.09 -3.97 15.58
N ARG A 108 3.15 -3.30 15.08
CA ARG A 108 3.03 -2.31 14.00
C ARG A 108 2.76 -2.93 12.64
N ILE A 109 3.40 -4.05 12.33
CA ILE A 109 3.11 -4.82 11.12
C ILE A 109 1.66 -5.31 11.12
N ILE A 110 1.19 -5.89 12.23
CA ILE A 110 -0.20 -6.35 12.37
C ILE A 110 -1.17 -5.18 12.24
N TYR A 111 -0.88 -4.05 12.89
CA TYR A 111 -1.71 -2.84 12.79
C TYR A 111 -1.84 -2.38 11.33
N MET A 112 -0.72 -2.27 10.61
CA MET A 112 -0.70 -1.94 9.20
C MET A 112 -1.47 -2.97 8.36
N LEU A 113 -1.30 -4.28 8.63
CA LEU A 113 -2.02 -5.33 7.89
C LEU A 113 -3.53 -5.28 8.10
N ILE A 114 -4.02 -4.91 9.28
CA ILE A 114 -5.46 -4.74 9.53
C ILE A 114 -5.99 -3.54 8.72
N CYS A 115 -5.29 -2.41 8.74
CA CYS A 115 -5.66 -1.22 7.97
C CYS A 115 -5.61 -1.50 6.46
N PHE A 116 -4.53 -2.14 6.01
CA PHE A 116 -4.34 -2.55 4.62
C PHE A 116 -5.44 -3.53 4.18
N GLY A 117 -5.75 -4.55 4.99
CA GLY A 117 -6.80 -5.51 4.67
C GLY A 117 -8.16 -4.84 4.50
N ALA A 118 -8.53 -3.93 5.42
CA ALA A 118 -9.78 -3.18 5.31
C ALA A 118 -9.84 -2.30 4.05
N ALA A 119 -8.77 -1.53 3.78
CA ALA A 119 -8.71 -0.64 2.63
C ALA A 119 -8.60 -1.38 1.29
N LEU A 120 -7.87 -2.49 1.25
CA LEU A 120 -7.68 -3.33 0.07
C LEU A 120 -8.99 -4.04 -0.30
N VAL A 121 -9.71 -4.61 0.67
CA VAL A 121 -10.98 -5.29 0.39
C VAL A 121 -11.99 -4.32 -0.21
N SER A 122 -12.10 -3.10 0.33
CA SER A 122 -13.02 -2.10 -0.23
C SER A 122 -12.55 -1.56 -1.58
N PHE A 123 -11.25 -1.33 -1.76
CA PHE A 123 -10.67 -0.98 -3.06
C PHE A 123 -10.98 -2.05 -4.12
N LEU A 124 -10.69 -3.32 -3.83
CA LEU A 124 -10.92 -4.44 -4.75
C LEU A 124 -12.42 -4.65 -5.00
N ALA A 125 -13.28 -4.54 -3.99
CA ALA A 125 -14.72 -4.67 -4.17
C ALA A 125 -15.28 -3.66 -5.18
N VAL A 126 -14.88 -2.39 -5.07
CA VAL A 126 -15.27 -1.36 -6.05
C VAL A 126 -14.58 -1.58 -7.39
N PHE A 127 -13.29 -1.91 -7.38
CA PHE A 127 -12.54 -2.13 -8.60
C PHE A 127 -13.16 -3.25 -9.46
N VAL A 128 -13.50 -4.38 -8.83
CA VAL A 128 -14.10 -5.54 -9.48
C VAL A 128 -15.52 -5.23 -9.96
N THR A 129 -16.37 -4.63 -9.13
CA THR A 129 -17.76 -4.33 -9.51
C THR A 129 -17.85 -3.40 -10.72
N ILE A 130 -16.94 -2.44 -10.84
CA ILE A 130 -16.91 -1.47 -11.95
C ILE A 130 -16.21 -2.02 -13.20
N SER A 131 -15.08 -2.71 -13.05
CA SER A 131 -14.28 -3.15 -14.20
C SER A 131 -14.69 -4.50 -14.78
N TRP A 132 -15.21 -5.42 -13.96
CA TRP A 132 -15.53 -6.79 -14.39
C TRP A 132 -16.54 -6.87 -15.54
N PRO A 133 -17.68 -6.15 -15.55
CA PRO A 133 -18.66 -6.29 -16.63
C PRO A 133 -18.10 -6.04 -18.03
N THR A 134 -17.13 -5.11 -18.13
CA THR A 134 -16.47 -4.79 -19.40
C THR A 134 -15.31 -5.73 -19.69
N LEU A 135 -14.54 -6.11 -18.68
CA LEU A 135 -13.35 -6.96 -18.87
C LEU A 135 -13.69 -8.45 -19.01
N ALA A 136 -14.87 -8.89 -18.57
CA ALA A 136 -15.33 -10.27 -18.69
C ALA A 136 -15.48 -10.73 -20.14
N GLU A 137 -15.73 -9.82 -21.08
CA GLU A 137 -15.77 -10.12 -22.52
C GLU A 137 -14.37 -10.38 -23.10
N LEU A 138 -13.35 -9.79 -22.47
CA LEU A 138 -11.98 -9.80 -22.97
C LEU A 138 -11.13 -10.89 -22.31
N TRP A 139 -11.37 -11.20 -21.03
CA TRP A 139 -10.49 -12.02 -20.19
C TRP A 139 -11.24 -13.15 -19.50
N SER A 140 -10.53 -14.26 -19.30
CA SER A 140 -11.05 -15.34 -18.45
C SER A 140 -11.08 -14.92 -16.96
N PRO A 141 -11.98 -15.49 -16.14
CA PRO A 141 -11.98 -15.23 -14.69
C PRO A 141 -10.64 -15.54 -14.01
N ALA A 142 -9.91 -16.53 -14.53
CA ALA A 142 -8.60 -16.92 -14.02
C ALA A 142 -7.51 -15.86 -14.32
N GLU A 143 -7.50 -15.29 -15.54
CA GLU A 143 -6.62 -14.17 -15.89
C GLU A 143 -6.91 -12.96 -15.02
N TYR A 144 -8.18 -12.62 -14.86
CA TYR A 144 -8.57 -11.46 -14.05
C TYR A 144 -8.18 -11.64 -12.57
N ALA A 145 -8.43 -12.82 -11.99
CA ALA A 145 -7.99 -13.13 -10.63
C ALA A 145 -6.47 -13.04 -10.49
N SER A 146 -5.73 -13.54 -11.48
CA SER A 146 -4.26 -13.49 -11.49
C SER A 146 -3.73 -12.06 -11.58
N TYR A 147 -4.36 -11.21 -12.39
CA TYR A 147 -4.07 -9.79 -12.47
C TYR A 147 -4.26 -9.09 -11.12
N LEU A 148 -5.37 -9.36 -10.41
CA LEU A 148 -5.59 -8.81 -9.07
C LEU A 148 -4.53 -9.29 -8.08
N LEU A 149 -4.18 -10.58 -8.09
CA LEU A 149 -3.16 -11.16 -7.21
C LEU A 149 -1.77 -10.51 -7.43
N VAL A 150 -1.43 -10.14 -8.67
CA VAL A 150 -0.19 -9.40 -8.95
C VAL A 150 -0.18 -8.07 -8.20
N TRP A 151 -1.26 -7.30 -8.26
CA TRP A 151 -1.35 -6.01 -7.56
C TRP A 151 -1.43 -6.15 -6.04
N ILE A 152 -2.10 -7.20 -5.55
CA ILE A 152 -2.14 -7.50 -4.11
C ILE A 152 -0.73 -7.81 -3.60
N GLY A 153 0.03 -8.68 -4.28
CA GLY A 153 1.40 -9.02 -3.89
C GLY A 153 2.32 -7.81 -3.88
N TYR A 154 2.24 -6.97 -4.92
CA TYR A 154 2.95 -5.69 -5.00
C TYR A 154 2.60 -4.77 -3.83
N ALA A 155 1.31 -4.59 -3.56
CA ALA A 155 0.85 -3.72 -2.48
C ALA A 155 1.33 -4.24 -1.11
N VAL A 156 1.23 -5.54 -0.85
CA VAL A 156 1.73 -6.16 0.40
C VAL A 156 3.23 -5.93 0.58
N ALA A 157 4.02 -6.08 -0.50
CA ALA A 157 5.48 -5.90 -0.45
C ALA A 157 5.86 -4.51 0.07
N LEU A 158 5.18 -3.47 -0.44
CA LEU A 158 5.53 -2.08 -0.16
C LEU A 158 4.86 -1.52 1.09
N ASN A 159 3.69 -2.03 1.50
CA ASN A 159 3.01 -1.52 2.70
C ASN A 159 3.82 -1.74 3.99
N GLY A 160 4.74 -2.71 4.02
CA GLY A 160 5.71 -2.89 5.10
C GLY A 160 6.57 -1.65 5.39
N ILE A 161 6.72 -0.76 4.41
CA ILE A 161 7.58 0.42 4.51
C ILE A 161 7.00 1.50 5.43
N ASN A 162 5.67 1.58 5.53
CA ASN A 162 4.97 2.59 6.33
C ASN A 162 5.39 2.51 7.81
N PRO A 163 5.23 1.36 8.51
CA PRO A 163 5.66 1.26 9.89
C PRO A 163 7.18 1.41 10.06
N PHE A 164 7.98 1.06 9.03
CA PHE A 164 9.43 1.29 9.06
C PHE A 164 9.80 2.78 9.05
N ILE A 165 9.10 3.59 8.25
CA ILE A 165 9.29 5.04 8.20
C ILE A 165 8.77 5.69 9.47
N GLU A 166 7.57 5.33 9.92
CA GLU A 166 6.89 5.97 11.04
C GLU A 166 7.61 5.75 12.38
N TYR A 167 7.96 4.49 12.68
CA TYR A 167 8.45 4.15 14.00
C TYR A 167 9.95 4.33 14.12
N GLY A 168 10.35 5.01 15.20
CA GLY A 168 11.72 5.42 15.39
C GLY A 168 12.15 6.43 14.33
N SER A 169 11.32 7.44 14.06
CA SER A 169 11.60 8.60 13.21
C SER A 169 10.85 9.82 13.73
N ASN A 170 11.37 11.01 13.46
CA ASN A 170 10.71 12.27 13.80
C ASN A 170 9.74 12.66 12.67
N GLY A 171 8.78 13.55 12.92
CA GLY A 171 7.76 13.94 11.93
C GLY A 171 8.34 14.43 10.60
N LYS A 172 9.49 15.13 10.62
CA LYS A 172 10.21 15.57 9.41
C LYS A 172 10.71 14.42 8.55
N VAL A 173 11.21 13.35 9.18
CA VAL A 173 11.70 12.16 8.48
C VAL A 173 10.53 11.38 7.88
N VAL A 174 9.39 11.34 8.57
CA VAL A 174 8.16 10.73 8.02
C VAL A 174 7.71 11.47 6.76
N PHE A 175 7.62 12.80 6.83
CA PHE A 175 7.28 13.63 5.67
C PHE A 175 8.27 13.45 4.51
N LEU A 176 9.57 13.57 4.78
CA LEU A 176 10.59 13.40 3.74
C LEU A 176 10.57 11.99 3.14
N GLY A 177 10.37 10.97 3.97
CA GLY A 177 10.27 9.58 3.54
C GLY A 177 9.08 9.33 2.62
N THR A 178 7.89 9.81 2.99
CA THR A 178 6.67 9.64 2.16
C THR A 178 6.75 10.47 0.88
N THR A 179 7.25 11.70 0.92
CA THR A 179 7.49 12.51 -0.30
C THR A 179 8.50 11.84 -1.22
N SER A 180 9.60 11.32 -0.67
CA SER A 180 10.62 10.62 -1.47
C SER A 180 10.05 9.38 -2.14
N MET A 181 9.16 8.63 -1.48
CA MET A 181 8.50 7.48 -2.09
C MET A 181 7.63 7.84 -3.27
N ILE A 182 6.86 8.91 -3.15
CA ILE A 182 6.03 9.39 -4.26
C ILE A 182 6.92 9.78 -5.44
N LEU A 183 8.01 10.53 -5.19
CA LEU A 183 8.96 10.92 -6.24
C LEU A 183 9.65 9.71 -6.89
N ILE A 184 10.09 8.74 -6.10
CA ILE A 184 10.69 7.49 -6.61
C ILE A 184 9.66 6.72 -7.45
N SER A 185 8.40 6.67 -7.02
CA SER A 185 7.32 6.01 -7.76
C SER A 185 7.09 6.68 -9.11
N PHE A 186 7.05 8.01 -9.17
CA PHE A 186 6.97 8.75 -10.43
C PHE A 186 8.15 8.48 -11.36
N GLY A 187 9.37 8.54 -10.81
CA GLY A 187 10.59 8.25 -11.59
C GLY A 187 10.60 6.82 -12.13
N ALA A 188 10.20 5.85 -11.31
CA ALA A 188 10.11 4.44 -11.71
C ALA A 188 9.06 4.23 -12.80
N ILE A 189 7.87 4.82 -12.67
CA ILE A 189 6.82 4.75 -13.69
C ILE A 189 7.33 5.33 -15.02
N TYR A 190 7.90 6.53 -14.99
CA TYR A 190 8.43 7.18 -16.18
C TYR A 190 9.52 6.34 -16.87
N LEU A 191 10.47 5.81 -16.10
CA LEU A 191 11.55 4.98 -16.62
C LEU A 191 11.01 3.69 -17.24
N LEU A 192 10.10 3.00 -16.55
CA LEU A 192 9.50 1.76 -17.03
C LEU A 192 8.67 1.97 -18.30
N HIS A 193 7.95 3.07 -18.41
CA HIS A 193 7.23 3.43 -19.64
C HIS A 193 8.19 3.62 -20.82
N ARG A 194 9.33 4.30 -20.58
CA ARG A 194 10.37 4.48 -21.60
C ARG A 194 10.98 3.16 -22.06
N LEU A 195 11.19 2.22 -21.14
CA LEU A 195 11.78 0.91 -21.43
C LEU A 195 10.80 -0.05 -22.11
N LEU A 196 9.54 -0.06 -21.68
CA LEU A 196 8.52 -1.00 -22.18
C LEU A 196 7.79 -0.49 -23.42
N GLY A 197 7.83 0.83 -23.68
CA GLY A 197 7.08 1.48 -24.76
C GLY A 197 5.56 1.50 -24.54
N LYS A 198 5.09 1.09 -23.36
CA LYS A 198 3.67 0.97 -23.00
C LYS A 198 3.45 1.11 -21.49
N PRO A 199 2.20 1.34 -21.04
CA PRO A 199 1.89 1.40 -19.63
C PRO A 199 2.14 0.08 -18.89
N ILE A 200 2.48 0.16 -17.61
CA ILE A 200 2.87 -0.99 -16.79
C ILE A 200 1.66 -1.89 -16.55
N TYR A 201 0.47 -1.34 -16.28
CA TYR A 201 -0.74 -2.14 -16.15
C TYR A 201 -1.04 -2.97 -17.40
N VAL A 202 -0.79 -2.43 -18.60
CA VAL A 202 -0.94 -3.17 -19.87
C VAL A 202 0.09 -4.29 -19.96
N TRP A 203 1.34 -4.01 -19.59
CA TRP A 203 2.39 -5.01 -19.57
C TRP A 203 2.08 -6.17 -18.60
N VAL A 204 1.53 -5.87 -17.41
CA VAL A 204 1.08 -6.91 -16.48
C VAL A 204 -0.03 -7.77 -17.10
N ILE A 205 -0.99 -7.14 -17.80
CA ILE A 205 -2.07 -7.86 -18.48
C ILE A 205 -1.53 -8.83 -19.51
N GLU A 206 -0.58 -8.40 -20.35
CA GLU A 206 0.02 -9.27 -21.36
C GLU A 206 0.73 -10.47 -20.73
N ILE A 207 1.47 -10.26 -19.64
CA ILE A 207 2.15 -11.34 -18.93
C ILE A 207 1.15 -12.34 -18.35
N VAL A 208 0.07 -11.84 -17.75
CA VAL A 208 -0.99 -12.69 -17.19
C VAL A 208 -1.74 -13.46 -18.28
N LYS A 209 -1.92 -12.88 -19.47
CA LYS A 209 -2.51 -13.58 -20.61
C LYS A 209 -1.64 -14.72 -21.14
N VAL A 210 -0.31 -14.60 -21.09
CA VAL A 210 0.60 -15.68 -21.49
C VAL A 210 0.55 -16.84 -20.50
N ASN A 211 0.60 -16.53 -19.20
CA ASN A 211 0.46 -17.54 -18.15
C ASN A 211 -0.12 -16.89 -16.89
N PRO A 212 -1.38 -17.20 -16.50
CA PRO A 212 -1.99 -16.58 -15.33
C PRO A 212 -1.31 -16.98 -14.00
N PHE A 213 -0.76 -18.20 -13.91
CA PHE A 213 -0.32 -18.78 -12.65
C PHE A 213 0.97 -18.16 -12.10
N TRP A 214 2.03 -18.13 -12.91
CA TRP A 214 3.36 -17.71 -12.45
C TRP A 214 3.45 -16.25 -11.96
N PRO A 215 2.87 -15.26 -12.66
CA PRO A 215 2.92 -13.85 -12.22
C PRO A 215 2.27 -13.65 -10.86
N ALA A 216 1.12 -14.29 -10.63
CA ALA A 216 0.41 -14.23 -9.36
C ALA A 216 1.25 -14.85 -8.23
N VAL A 217 1.80 -16.06 -8.44
CA VAL A 217 2.63 -16.74 -7.44
C VAL A 217 3.87 -15.92 -7.09
N ILE A 218 4.59 -15.44 -8.10
CA ILE A 218 5.81 -14.62 -7.90
C ILE A 218 5.47 -13.37 -7.12
N SER A 219 4.40 -12.65 -7.49
CA SER A 219 4.03 -11.42 -6.80
C SER A 219 3.67 -11.66 -5.33
N ILE A 220 2.92 -12.72 -5.02
CA ILE A 220 2.59 -13.07 -3.63
C ILE A 220 3.84 -13.43 -2.83
N VAL A 221 4.75 -14.22 -3.40
CA VAL A 221 6.02 -14.58 -2.74
C VAL A 221 6.86 -13.33 -2.48
N VAL A 222 6.99 -12.43 -3.46
CA VAL A 222 7.69 -11.14 -3.30
C VAL A 222 7.00 -10.27 -2.24
N GLY A 223 5.67 -10.26 -2.21
CA GLY A 223 4.85 -9.61 -1.18
C GLY A 223 5.22 -10.06 0.23
N LEU A 224 5.21 -11.37 0.46
CA LEU A 224 5.57 -11.96 1.75
C LEU A 224 7.02 -11.69 2.14
N LEU A 225 7.96 -11.82 1.19
CA LEU A 225 9.37 -11.53 1.43
C LEU A 225 9.59 -10.04 1.78
N GLY A 226 8.91 -9.12 1.08
CA GLY A 226 8.96 -7.69 1.37
C GLY A 226 8.45 -7.37 2.77
N LEU A 227 7.30 -7.95 3.15
CA LEU A 227 6.74 -7.79 4.49
C LEU A 227 7.71 -8.28 5.59
N LEU A 228 8.31 -9.46 5.41
CA LEU A 228 9.28 -10.02 6.35
C LEU A 228 10.57 -9.18 6.41
N PHE A 229 11.03 -8.68 5.25
CA PHE A 229 12.17 -7.79 5.17
C PHE A 229 11.93 -6.51 6.00
N PHE A 230 10.80 -5.84 5.81
CA PHE A 230 10.49 -4.63 6.55
C PHE A 230 10.22 -4.87 8.04
N GLN A 231 9.65 -6.02 8.41
CA GLN A 231 9.53 -6.42 9.81
C GLN A 231 10.90 -6.53 10.48
N ARG A 232 11.86 -7.21 9.84
CA ARG A 232 13.22 -7.35 10.35
C ARG A 232 13.96 -6.02 10.38
N ALA A 233 13.84 -5.22 9.32
CA ALA A 233 14.44 -3.89 9.24
C ALA A 233 13.92 -2.97 10.36
N LEU A 234 12.61 -3.00 10.63
CA LEU A 234 11.99 -2.24 11.73
C LEU A 234 12.49 -2.73 13.09
N ALA A 235 12.53 -4.05 13.33
CA ALA A 235 13.06 -4.59 14.59
C ALA A 235 14.51 -4.14 14.83
N ASN A 236 15.37 -4.26 13.81
CA ASN A 236 16.77 -3.83 13.89
C ASN A 236 16.91 -2.32 14.16
N LYS A 237 16.10 -1.50 13.48
CA LYS A 237 16.07 -0.05 13.68
C LYS A 237 15.67 0.32 15.11
N LEU A 238 14.65 -0.35 15.66
CA LEU A 238 14.16 -0.09 17.00
C LEU A 238 15.14 -0.57 18.09
N THR A 239 15.88 -1.66 17.86
CA THR A 239 16.91 -2.14 18.79
C THR A 239 18.09 -1.19 18.88
N LYS A 240 18.52 -0.60 17.75
CA LYS A 240 19.67 0.32 17.70
C LYS A 240 19.39 1.73 18.25
N ARG A 241 18.13 2.13 18.40
CA ARG A 241 17.78 3.43 19.00
C ARG A 241 17.70 3.28 20.51
N ASP A 242 18.76 3.71 21.20
CA ASP A 242 18.71 4.01 22.62
C ASP A 242 17.78 5.21 22.82
N LEU A 243 16.76 5.01 23.65
CA LEU A 243 15.76 6.02 24.01
C LEU A 243 15.89 6.38 25.50
N SER A 244 17.14 6.47 25.97
CA SER A 244 17.50 7.04 27.28
C SER A 244 17.46 8.56 27.22
#